data_AF-A0A8X6I140-F1
#
_entry.id   AF-A0A8X6I140-F1
#
_cell.length_a   1.000
_cell.length_b   1.000
_cell.length_c   1.000
_cell.angle_alpha   90.00
_cell.angle_beta   90.00
_cell.angle_gamma   90.00
#
_symmetry.space_group_name_H-M   'P 1'
#
loop_
_entity.id
_entity.type
_entity.pdbx_description
1 polymer ?
#
loop_
_entity_poly.entity_id
_entity_poly.type
_entity_poly.pdbx_seq_one_letter_code
_entity_poly.pdbx_strand_id
1 'polypeptide(L)'
;MTALLGMFEKLCPSTHNRITNIMVVILLSFPFIFSITSNVACNLTRASLFYTYGYNLKSPILEASVIFIKKFLLFFVHSTFPSLAAVLFCYLCLSCSSCYNCLTEKVFLYSPEGFGHSEQIHILRQKEKMDDILENLQDIFSMPSFFLIISHLLICCTVLGISMTGNVLRWAEVKAVFYGIPNLVSLIVILWIAGGLPVDQNKLKSAFCKRGHSRFRIIFPSDERCKREVFDKTVFVLNVGAVHCSTHKIQSLF
;
A
#
# COMPACT_ATOMS: atom_id res chain seq x y z
N MET A 1 10.22 10.87 6.34
CA MET A 1 10.28 9.82 5.30
C MET A 1 11.60 9.06 5.31
N THR A 2 12.76 9.73 5.26
CA THR A 2 14.09 9.09 5.35
C THR A 2 14.32 8.31 6.66
N ALA A 3 13.87 8.86 7.80
CA ALA A 3 13.93 8.16 9.09
C ALA A 3 13.11 6.85 9.10
N LEU A 4 11.92 6.87 8.49
CA LEU A 4 11.01 5.73 8.42
C LEU A 4 11.60 4.63 7.52
N LEU A 5 12.14 5.00 6.36
CA LEU A 5 12.88 4.06 5.48
C LEU A 5 14.08 3.43 6.20
N GLY A 6 14.84 4.20 6.98
CA GLY A 6 15.95 3.68 7.78
C GLY A 6 15.53 2.76 8.92
N MET A 7 14.31 2.90 9.45
CA MET A 7 13.74 1.95 10.42
C MET A 7 13.36 0.64 9.73
N PHE A 8 12.75 0.69 8.55
CA PHE A 8 12.40 -0.51 7.77
C PHE A 8 13.63 -1.31 7.34
N GLU A 9 14.67 -0.62 6.86
CA GLU A 9 15.91 -1.26 6.40
C GLU A 9 16.64 -2.00 7.54
N LYS A 10 16.52 -1.52 8.78
CA LYS A 10 17.10 -2.15 9.97
C LYS A 10 16.29 -3.35 10.50
N LEU A 11 14.98 -3.37 10.31
CA LEU A 11 14.10 -4.41 10.86
C LEU A 11 13.86 -5.58 9.90
N CYS A 12 13.81 -5.34 8.59
CA CYS A 12 13.62 -6.39 7.59
C CYS A 12 14.41 -6.08 6.31
N PRO A 13 15.44 -6.87 5.96
CA PRO A 13 16.10 -6.75 4.66
C PRO A 13 15.11 -7.17 3.57
N SER A 14 14.58 -6.17 2.86
CA SER A 14 13.53 -6.33 1.87
C SER A 14 14.03 -7.04 0.61
N THR A 15 13.54 -8.26 0.36
CA THR A 15 13.68 -8.99 -0.92
C THR A 15 12.93 -8.31 -2.08
N HIS A 16 12.05 -7.35 -1.79
CA HIS A 16 11.16 -6.73 -2.79
C HIS A 16 11.82 -5.59 -3.57
N ASN A 17 13.05 -5.19 -3.21
CA ASN A 17 13.75 -4.05 -3.80
C ASN A 17 13.91 -4.14 -5.34
N ARG A 18 14.18 -5.33 -5.90
CA ARG A 18 14.42 -5.48 -7.35
C ARG A 18 13.15 -5.26 -8.17
N ILE A 19 12.02 -5.79 -7.72
CA ILE A 19 10.72 -5.66 -8.43
C ILE A 19 10.24 -4.21 -8.32
N THR A 20 10.34 -3.60 -7.15
CA THR A 20 9.96 -2.19 -6.95
C THR A 20 10.79 -1.25 -7.82
N ASN A 21 12.10 -1.47 -7.94
CA ASN A 21 12.96 -0.67 -8.82
C ASN A 21 12.53 -0.77 -10.30
N ILE A 22 12.19 -1.97 -10.77
CA ILE A 22 11.69 -2.18 -12.13
C ILE A 22 10.36 -1.43 -12.34
N MET A 23 9.43 -1.54 -11.38
CA MET A 23 8.14 -0.84 -11.45
C MET A 23 8.30 0.68 -11.51
N VAL A 24 9.21 1.25 -10.72
CA VAL A 24 9.50 2.69 -10.72
C VAL A 24 10.07 3.12 -12.08
N VAL A 25 11.00 2.38 -12.66
CA VAL A 25 11.56 2.68 -13.99
C VAL A 25 10.45 2.64 -15.06
N ILE A 26 9.59 1.63 -15.02
CA ILE A 26 8.45 1.53 -15.93
C ILE A 26 7.53 2.75 -15.77
N LEU A 27 7.14 3.11 -14.55
CA LEU A 27 6.25 4.25 -14.28
C LEU A 27 6.85 5.59 -14.74
N LEU A 28 8.16 5.79 -14.59
CA LEU A 28 8.85 6.99 -15.05
C LEU A 28 8.94 7.10 -16.58
N SER A 29 8.87 5.96 -17.29
CA SER A 29 8.85 5.94 -18.76
C SER A 29 7.47 6.25 -19.36
N PHE A 30 6.38 5.98 -18.62
CA PHE A 30 5.00 6.16 -19.10
C PHE A 30 4.65 7.58 -19.59
N PRO A 31 5.03 8.67 -18.90
CA PRO A 31 4.80 10.04 -19.38
C PRO A 31 5.36 10.30 -20.78
N PHE A 32 6.54 9.76 -21.09
CA PHE A 32 7.18 9.93 -22.40
C PHE A 32 6.39 9.19 -23.47
N ILE A 33 6.08 7.90 -23.23
CA ILE A 33 5.32 7.07 -24.16
C ILE A 33 3.96 7.70 -24.43
N PHE A 34 3.23 8.09 -23.37
CA PHE A 34 1.93 8.76 -23.51
C PHE A 34 2.02 10.06 -24.31
N SER A 35 3.03 10.89 -24.06
CA SER A 35 3.17 12.18 -24.75
C SER A 35 3.47 11.99 -26.24
N ILE A 36 4.28 10.99 -26.59
CA ILE A 36 4.56 10.62 -27.99
C ILE A 36 3.28 10.06 -28.65
N THR A 37 2.68 9.03 -28.07
CA THR A 37 1.49 8.37 -28.65
C THR A 37 0.32 9.34 -28.82
N SER A 38 0.08 10.21 -27.83
CA SER A 38 -0.98 11.21 -27.92
C SER A 38 -0.69 12.33 -28.90
N ASN A 39 0.57 12.63 -29.23
CA ASN A 39 0.90 13.58 -30.31
C ASN A 39 0.72 12.96 -31.70
N VAL A 40 0.98 11.66 -31.86
CA VAL A 40 0.71 10.93 -33.10
C VAL A 40 -0.79 10.70 -33.31
N ALA A 41 -1.54 10.41 -32.24
CA ALA A 41 -2.96 10.08 -32.31
C ALA A 41 -3.90 11.30 -32.34
N CYS A 42 -3.48 12.46 -31.83
CA CYS A 42 -4.31 13.67 -31.84
C CYS A 42 -4.14 14.46 -33.15
N ASN A 43 -5.26 15.00 -33.64
CA ASN A 43 -5.23 16.01 -34.69
C ASN A 43 -4.61 17.30 -34.12
N LEU A 44 -3.41 17.68 -34.60
CA LEU A 44 -2.59 18.77 -34.05
C LEU A 44 -3.39 20.08 -33.88
N THR A 45 -4.29 20.36 -34.83
CA THR A 45 -5.10 21.59 -34.90
C THR A 45 -6.09 21.74 -33.75
N ARG A 46 -6.69 20.64 -33.27
CA ARG A 46 -7.63 20.67 -32.13
C ARG A 46 -6.89 20.63 -30.80
N ALA A 47 -5.71 19.99 -30.78
CA ALA A 47 -4.84 19.97 -29.62
C ALA A 47 -4.23 21.36 -29.37
N SER A 48 -3.78 22.07 -30.40
CA SER A 48 -3.14 23.38 -30.22
C SER A 48 -4.08 24.41 -29.63
N LEU A 49 -5.32 24.52 -30.11
CA LEU A 49 -6.35 25.39 -29.52
C LEU A 49 -6.49 25.24 -27.99
N PHE A 50 -6.41 24.01 -27.47
CA PHE A 50 -6.50 23.75 -26.02
C PHE A 50 -5.17 23.93 -25.28
N TYR A 51 -4.05 23.49 -25.88
CA TYR A 51 -2.76 23.45 -25.21
C TYR A 51 -1.97 24.77 -25.34
N THR A 52 -2.14 25.55 -26.41
CA THR A 52 -1.54 26.87 -26.62
C THR A 52 -2.43 28.02 -26.12
N TYR A 53 -3.57 27.74 -25.48
CA TYR A 53 -4.53 28.74 -25.02
C TYR A 53 -4.98 29.70 -26.15
N GLY A 54 -5.14 29.18 -27.36
CA GLY A 54 -5.52 29.98 -28.53
C GLY A 54 -4.42 30.81 -29.17
N TYR A 55 -3.17 30.73 -28.69
CA TYR A 55 -2.04 31.35 -29.39
C TYR A 55 -1.68 30.56 -30.65
N ASN A 56 -1.78 31.21 -31.81
CA ASN A 56 -1.31 30.68 -33.09
C ASN A 56 0.23 30.82 -33.17
N LEU A 57 0.93 29.73 -32.87
CA LEU A 57 2.37 29.64 -33.05
C LEU A 57 2.66 29.49 -34.56
N LYS A 58 3.51 30.36 -35.10
CA LYS A 58 3.84 30.34 -36.55
C LYS A 58 4.73 29.16 -36.95
N SER A 59 5.44 28.55 -36.00
CA SER A 59 6.37 27.44 -36.24
C SER A 59 5.76 26.11 -35.79
N PRO A 60 5.59 25.13 -36.69
CA PRO A 60 4.99 23.84 -36.36
C PRO A 60 5.84 23.01 -35.39
N ILE A 61 7.16 23.20 -35.42
CA ILE A 61 8.10 22.53 -34.49
C ILE A 61 7.89 23.06 -33.07
N LEU A 62 7.80 24.39 -32.92
CA LEU A 62 7.60 25.02 -31.62
C LEU A 62 6.24 24.64 -31.03
N GLU A 63 5.19 24.61 -31.85
CA GLU A 63 3.85 24.17 -31.46
C GLU A 63 3.84 22.72 -30.97
N ALA A 64 4.46 21.80 -31.72
CA ALA A 64 4.57 20.39 -31.31
C ALA A 64 5.35 20.23 -30.00
N SER A 65 6.46 20.96 -29.81
CA SER A 65 7.24 20.94 -28.58
C SER A 65 6.46 21.43 -27.35
N VAL A 66 5.71 22.53 -27.49
CA VAL A 66 4.89 23.07 -26.39
C VAL A 66 3.78 22.09 -26.00
N ILE A 67 3.10 21.50 -26.98
CA ILE A 67 2.06 20.49 -26.74
C ILE A 67 2.65 19.26 -26.05
N PHE A 68 3.83 18.79 -26.50
CA PHE A 68 4.54 17.67 -25.88
C PHE A 68 4.87 17.95 -24.41
N ILE A 69 5.53 19.07 -24.11
CA ILE A 69 5.93 19.44 -22.74
C ILE A 69 4.70 19.54 -21.84
N LYS A 70 3.63 20.19 -22.30
CA LYS A 70 2.42 20.36 -21.48
C LYS A 70 1.71 19.03 -21.21
N LYS A 71 1.62 18.13 -22.20
CA LYS A 71 1.08 16.77 -22.01
C LYS A 71 1.93 15.94 -21.07
N PHE A 72 3.26 16.03 -21.20
CA PHE A 72 4.20 15.35 -20.33
C PHE A 72 4.03 15.78 -18.88
N LEU A 73 4.05 17.09 -18.61
CA LEU A 73 3.88 17.64 -17.26
C LEU A 73 2.52 17.28 -16.67
N LEU A 74 1.45 17.40 -17.46
CA LEU A 74 0.10 17.05 -17.02
C LEU A 74 -0.02 15.57 -16.67
N PHE A 75 0.51 14.68 -17.52
CA PHE A 75 0.50 13.24 -17.24
C PHE A 75 1.36 12.89 -16.02
N PHE A 76 2.53 13.52 -15.90
CA PHE A 76 3.46 13.30 -14.80
C PHE A 76 2.82 13.67 -13.46
N VAL A 77 2.23 14.87 -13.37
CA VAL A 77 1.64 15.38 -12.13
C VAL A 77 0.36 14.62 -11.76
N HIS A 78 -0.53 14.35 -12.72
CA HIS A 78 -1.85 13.78 -12.42
C HIS A 78 -1.90 12.25 -12.41
N SER A 79 -0.96 11.55 -13.04
CA SER A 79 -0.95 10.08 -13.09
C SER A 79 0.31 9.52 -12.46
N THR A 80 1.49 9.90 -12.95
CA THR A 80 2.74 9.25 -12.52
C THR A 80 3.08 9.54 -11.06
N PHE A 81 2.96 10.78 -10.61
CA PHE A 81 3.27 11.15 -9.23
C PHE A 81 2.37 10.44 -8.20
N PRO A 82 1.03 10.41 -8.36
CA PRO A 82 0.15 9.57 -7.56
C PRO A 82 0.52 8.08 -7.58
N SER A 83 0.83 7.53 -8.76
CA SER A 83 1.23 6.12 -8.88
C SER A 83 2.57 5.83 -8.17
N LEU A 84 3.53 6.76 -8.20
CA LEU A 84 4.79 6.61 -7.45
C LEU A 84 4.56 6.64 -5.93
N ALA A 85 3.71 7.56 -5.46
CA ALA A 85 3.31 7.62 -4.05
C ALA A 85 2.59 6.33 -3.61
N ALA A 86 1.72 5.79 -4.47
CA ALA A 86 1.07 4.50 -4.25
C ALA A 86 2.08 3.35 -4.17
N VAL A 87 3.06 3.29 -5.07
CA VAL A 87 4.12 2.26 -5.01
C VAL A 87 4.92 2.36 -3.71
N LEU A 88 5.28 3.57 -3.28
CA LEU A 88 5.98 3.78 -2.01
C LEU A 88 5.14 3.30 -0.82
N PHE A 89 3.86 3.67 -0.77
CA PHE A 89 2.95 3.23 0.27
C PHE A 89 2.82 1.69 0.30
N CYS A 90 2.57 1.08 -0.85
CA CYS A 90 2.48 -0.36 -1.00
C CYS A 90 3.78 -1.08 -0.59
N TYR A 91 4.95 -0.52 -0.93
CA TYR A 91 6.24 -1.06 -0.53
C TYR A 91 6.42 -1.09 0.99
N LEU A 92 6.04 -0.03 1.68
CA LEU A 92 6.12 0.05 3.14
C LEU A 92 5.16 -0.94 3.80
N CYS A 93 3.92 -1.03 3.31
CA CYS A 93 2.94 -2.02 3.81
C CYS A 93 3.40 -3.46 3.58
N LEU A 94 3.94 -3.79 2.40
CA LEU A 94 4.51 -5.10 2.11
C LEU A 94 5.69 -5.43 3.02
N SER A 95 6.52 -4.44 3.34
CA SER A 95 7.64 -4.62 4.26
C SER A 95 7.13 -4.98 5.66
N CYS A 96 6.09 -4.29 6.17
CA CYS A 96 5.45 -4.66 7.44
C CYS A 96 4.87 -6.08 7.39
N SER A 97 4.11 -6.41 6.33
CA SER A 97 3.53 -7.74 6.13
C SER A 97 4.60 -8.83 6.13
N SER A 98 5.72 -8.62 5.44
CA SER A 98 6.85 -9.55 5.43
C SER A 98 7.44 -9.77 6.82
N CYS A 99 7.60 -8.71 7.61
CA CYS A 99 8.05 -8.83 8.99
C CYS A 99 7.06 -9.62 9.86
N TYR A 100 5.74 -9.41 9.69
CA TYR A 100 4.71 -10.13 10.47
C TYR A 100 4.72 -11.62 10.12
N ASN A 101 4.86 -11.94 8.83
CA ASN A 101 4.96 -13.30 8.35
C ASN A 101 6.25 -14.00 8.84
N CYS A 102 7.40 -13.31 8.84
CA CYS A 102 8.64 -13.84 9.40
C CYS A 102 8.52 -14.14 10.91
N LEU A 103 7.91 -13.22 11.67
CA LEU A 103 7.69 -13.42 13.10
C LEU A 103 6.70 -14.56 13.37
N THR A 104 5.67 -14.67 12.54
CA THR A 104 4.68 -15.77 12.58
C THR A 104 5.35 -17.12 12.32
N GLU A 105 6.21 -17.21 11.31
CA GLU A 105 6.97 -18.42 11.00
C GLU A 105 7.89 -18.82 12.17
N LYS A 106 8.62 -17.86 12.75
CA LYS A 106 9.43 -18.11 13.97
C LYS A 106 8.58 -18.69 15.10
N VAL A 107 7.40 -18.13 15.36
CA VAL A 107 6.44 -18.65 16.35
C VAL A 107 6.05 -20.11 16.04
N PHE A 108 5.82 -20.44 14.76
CA PHE A 108 5.50 -21.81 14.37
C PHE A 108 6.66 -22.78 14.54
N LEU A 109 7.91 -22.33 14.41
CA LEU A 109 9.10 -23.17 14.54
C LEU A 109 9.44 -23.51 16.01
N TYR A 110 9.03 -22.71 16.99
CA TYR A 110 9.27 -23.06 18.39
C TYR A 110 8.50 -24.34 18.79
N SER A 111 9.22 -25.26 19.45
CA SER A 111 8.57 -26.32 20.20
C SER A 111 7.84 -25.71 21.42
N PRO A 112 6.80 -26.37 21.95
CA PRO A 112 6.09 -25.86 23.13
C PRO A 112 7.00 -25.63 24.35
N GLU A 113 8.07 -26.42 24.47
CA GLU A 113 9.08 -26.29 25.54
C GLU A 113 10.06 -25.15 25.26
N GLY A 114 10.46 -24.98 23.99
CA GLY A 114 11.34 -23.89 23.53
C GLY A 114 10.66 -22.52 23.47
N PHE A 115 9.34 -22.46 23.53
CA PHE A 115 8.57 -21.21 23.55
C PHE A 115 8.55 -20.55 24.94
N GLY A 116 9.75 -20.33 25.49
CA GLY A 116 10.06 -19.76 26.81
C GLY A 116 9.50 -18.35 27.05
N HIS A 117 9.54 -17.89 28.30
CA HIS A 117 9.13 -16.52 28.66
C HIS A 117 10.02 -15.46 27.99
N SER A 118 11.32 -15.74 27.87
CA SER A 118 12.26 -14.88 27.13
C SER A 118 11.88 -14.72 25.66
N GLU A 119 11.51 -15.81 24.98
CA GLU A 119 11.10 -15.78 23.57
C GLU A 119 9.77 -15.07 23.37
N GLN A 120 8.82 -15.27 24.29
CA GLN A 120 7.55 -14.55 24.28
C GLN A 120 7.76 -13.03 24.40
N ILE A 121 8.59 -12.58 25.35
CA ILE A 121 8.94 -11.16 25.49
C ILE A 121 9.65 -10.65 24.24
N HIS A 122 10.57 -11.43 23.66
CA HIS A 122 11.27 -11.04 22.44
C HIS A 122 10.29 -10.80 21.28
N ILE A 123 9.37 -11.72 21.04
CA ILE A 123 8.33 -11.60 20.00
C ILE A 123 7.40 -10.42 20.26
N LEU A 124 6.99 -10.21 21.52
CA LEU A 124 6.14 -9.08 21.89
C LEU A 124 6.84 -7.72 21.65
N ARG A 125 8.12 -7.60 22.01
CA ARG A 125 8.91 -6.39 21.74
C ARG A 125 9.09 -6.13 20.24
N GLN A 126 9.24 -7.17 19.43
CA GLN A 126 9.30 -7.02 17.97
C GLN A 126 7.95 -6.58 17.42
N LYS A 127 6.84 -7.17 17.91
CA LYS A 127 5.48 -6.76 17.53
C LYS A 127 5.21 -5.30 17.89
N GLU A 128 5.57 -4.86 19.10
CA GLU A 128 5.42 -3.47 19.56
C GLU A 128 6.14 -2.49 18.62
N LYS A 129 7.41 -2.75 18.30
CA LYS A 129 8.15 -1.91 17.32
C LYS A 129 7.50 -1.85 15.95
N MET A 130 6.89 -2.94 15.51
CA MET A 130 6.18 -2.98 14.23
C MET A 130 4.86 -2.22 14.28
N ASP A 131 4.15 -2.31 15.39
CA ASP A 131 2.92 -1.56 15.63
C ASP A 131 3.22 -0.05 15.67
N ASP A 132 4.32 0.38 16.32
CA ASP A 132 4.80 1.78 16.31
C ASP A 132 5.11 2.27 14.88
N ILE A 133 5.78 1.44 14.07
CA ILE A 133 6.09 1.78 12.67
C ILE A 133 4.81 1.91 11.84
N LEU A 134 3.83 1.04 12.08
CA LEU A 134 2.57 1.07 11.39
C LEU A 134 1.73 2.30 11.80
N GLU A 135 1.74 2.69 13.07
CA GLU A 135 1.10 3.90 13.54
C GLU A 135 1.71 5.13 12.88
N ASN A 136 3.05 5.22 12.84
CA ASN A 136 3.74 6.29 12.12
C ASN A 136 3.41 6.30 10.61
N LEU A 137 3.28 5.12 9.99
CA LEU A 137 2.86 5.01 8.60
C LEU A 137 1.45 5.54 8.41
N GLN A 138 0.52 5.17 9.29
CA GLN A 138 -0.86 5.61 9.25
C GLN A 138 -0.96 7.13 9.45
N ASP A 139 -0.21 7.70 10.37
CA ASP A 139 -0.20 9.16 10.58
C ASP A 139 0.29 9.92 9.35
N ILE A 140 1.36 9.43 8.71
CA ILE A 140 1.93 10.07 7.52
C ILE A 140 1.03 9.87 6.29
N PHE A 141 0.45 8.67 6.12
CA PHE A 141 -0.25 8.28 4.89
C PHE A 141 -1.77 8.22 5.00
N SER A 142 -2.40 8.51 6.15
CA SER A 142 -3.87 8.48 6.29
C SER A 142 -4.56 9.39 5.26
N MET A 143 -4.21 10.68 5.26
CA MET A 143 -4.74 11.64 4.29
C MET A 143 -4.23 11.39 2.87
N PRO A 144 -2.90 11.20 2.63
CA PRO A 144 -2.40 10.91 1.30
C PRO A 144 -3.02 9.67 0.66
N SER A 145 -3.19 8.56 1.39
CA SER A 145 -3.77 7.32 0.86
C SER A 145 -5.24 7.50 0.46
N PHE A 146 -6.02 8.26 1.24
CA PHE A 146 -7.39 8.61 0.89
C PHE A 146 -7.45 9.42 -0.41
N PHE A 147 -6.62 10.46 -0.54
CA PHE A 147 -6.55 11.25 -1.78
C PHE A 147 -6.05 10.43 -2.96
N LEU A 148 -5.10 9.50 -2.76
CA LEU A 148 -4.66 8.58 -3.80
C LEU A 148 -5.82 7.71 -4.28
N ILE A 149 -6.57 7.09 -3.37
CA ILE A 149 -7.71 6.23 -3.72
C ILE A 149 -8.76 7.03 -4.51
N ILE A 150 -9.15 8.21 -4.02
CA ILE A 150 -10.12 9.07 -4.70
C ILE A 150 -9.60 9.50 -6.08
N SER A 151 -8.32 9.91 -6.17
CA SER A 151 -7.73 10.33 -7.43
C SER A 151 -7.78 9.21 -8.48
N HIS A 152 -7.34 8.01 -8.11
CA HIS A 152 -7.37 6.85 -9.02
C HIS A 152 -8.82 6.50 -9.43
N LEU A 153 -9.77 6.54 -8.47
CA LEU A 153 -11.19 6.29 -8.75
C LEU A 153 -11.78 7.32 -9.71
N LEU A 154 -11.54 8.62 -9.47
CA LEU A 154 -12.04 9.70 -10.32
C LEU A 154 -11.46 9.62 -11.74
N ILE A 155 -10.18 9.25 -11.88
CA ILE A 155 -9.56 9.03 -13.19
C ILE A 155 -10.26 7.88 -13.92
N CYS A 156 -10.51 6.76 -13.24
CA CYS A 156 -11.25 5.63 -13.81
C CYS A 156 -12.67 6.04 -14.24
N CYS A 157 -13.42 6.75 -13.40
CA CYS A 157 -14.76 7.26 -13.74
C CYS A 157 -14.72 8.21 -14.95
N THR A 158 -13.72 9.10 -15.02
CA THR A 158 -13.55 10.04 -16.14
C THR A 158 -13.31 9.29 -17.44
N VAL A 159 -12.44 8.28 -17.43
CA VAL A 159 -12.14 7.44 -18.59
C VAL A 159 -13.37 6.65 -19.05
N LEU A 160 -14.16 6.11 -18.11
CA LEU A 160 -15.41 5.43 -18.42
C LEU A 160 -16.42 6.40 -19.05
N GLY A 161 -16.58 7.58 -18.48
CA GLY A 161 -17.47 8.61 -19.01
C GLY A 161 -17.12 9.02 -20.45
N ILE A 162 -15.83 9.21 -20.74
CA ILE A 162 -15.34 9.50 -22.10
C ILE A 162 -15.62 8.33 -23.05
N SER A 163 -15.40 7.10 -22.60
CA SER A 163 -15.67 5.90 -23.41
C SER A 163 -17.15 5.77 -23.77
N MET A 164 -18.06 6.19 -22.88
CA MET A 164 -19.51 6.16 -23.12
C MET A 164 -19.99 7.24 -24.10
N THR A 165 -19.23 8.32 -24.32
CA THR A 165 -19.68 9.44 -25.16
C THR A 165 -19.54 9.21 -26.67
N GLY A 166 -18.97 8.08 -27.11
CA GLY A 166 -19.01 7.55 -28.49
C GLY A 166 -18.31 8.35 -29.60
N ASN A 167 -18.04 9.64 -29.41
CA ASN A 167 -17.67 10.55 -30.51
C ASN A 167 -16.17 10.59 -30.86
N VAL A 168 -15.28 9.90 -30.12
CA VAL A 168 -13.83 9.93 -30.38
C VAL A 168 -13.14 8.59 -30.05
N LEU A 169 -13.52 7.51 -30.76
CA LEU A 169 -13.10 6.13 -30.48
C LEU A 169 -11.58 5.98 -30.24
N ARG A 170 -10.75 6.46 -31.18
CA ARG A 170 -9.27 6.39 -31.08
C ARG A 170 -8.68 7.16 -29.89
N TRP A 171 -9.28 8.28 -29.49
CA TRP A 171 -8.76 9.09 -28.39
C TRP A 171 -9.21 8.55 -27.02
N ALA A 172 -10.43 8.01 -26.97
CA ALA A 172 -10.95 7.28 -25.82
C ALA A 172 -10.12 6.02 -25.53
N GLU A 173 -9.75 5.25 -26.57
CA GLU A 173 -8.88 4.07 -26.45
C GLU A 173 -7.51 4.43 -25.86
N VAL A 174 -6.85 5.47 -26.36
CA VAL A 174 -5.57 5.95 -25.81
C VAL A 174 -5.72 6.35 -24.34
N LYS A 175 -6.79 7.07 -23.97
CA LYS A 175 -7.03 7.42 -22.56
C LYS A 175 -7.34 6.19 -21.69
N ALA A 176 -8.06 5.20 -22.20
CA ALA A 176 -8.34 3.96 -21.48
C ALA A 176 -7.08 3.15 -21.19
N VAL A 177 -6.18 3.02 -22.17
CA VAL A 177 -4.93 2.27 -22.03
C VAL A 177 -3.96 2.97 -21.09
N PHE A 178 -3.79 4.29 -21.21
CA PHE A 178 -2.76 5.01 -20.46
C PHE A 178 -3.22 5.57 -19.10
N TYR A 179 -4.50 5.89 -18.95
CA TYR A 179 -5.06 6.35 -17.67
C TYR A 179 -5.94 5.30 -17.00
N GLY A 180 -6.86 4.66 -17.73
CA GLY A 180 -7.84 3.74 -17.13
C GLY A 180 -7.18 2.52 -16.48
N ILE A 181 -6.52 1.68 -17.28
CA ILE A 181 -5.96 0.41 -16.81
C ILE A 181 -4.93 0.60 -15.68
N PRO A 182 -3.92 1.48 -15.80
CA PRO A 182 -2.91 1.63 -14.76
C PRO A 182 -3.50 2.15 -13.44
N ASN A 183 -4.47 3.07 -13.52
CA ASN A 183 -5.08 3.62 -12.31
C ASN A 183 -6.00 2.60 -11.63
N LEU A 184 -6.72 1.79 -12.40
CA LEU A 184 -7.53 0.69 -11.87
C LEU A 184 -6.65 -0.38 -11.20
N VAL A 185 -5.56 -0.79 -11.87
CA VAL A 185 -4.60 -1.75 -11.30
C VAL A 185 -3.98 -1.19 -10.03
N SER A 186 -3.57 0.07 -10.02
CA SER A 186 -3.01 0.71 -8.83
C SER A 186 -4.01 0.72 -7.67
N LEU A 187 -5.28 1.07 -7.92
CA LEU A 187 -6.34 1.04 -6.92
C LEU A 187 -6.52 -0.36 -6.32
N ILE A 188 -6.61 -1.39 -7.16
CA ILE A 188 -6.74 -2.79 -6.72
C ILE A 188 -5.55 -3.19 -5.85
N VAL A 189 -4.33 -2.86 -6.29
CA VAL A 189 -3.10 -3.20 -5.56
C VAL A 189 -3.03 -2.50 -4.21
N ILE A 190 -3.37 -1.20 -4.14
CA ILE A 190 -3.39 -0.45 -2.88
C ILE A 190 -4.36 -1.09 -1.89
N LEU A 191 -5.60 -1.36 -2.33
CA LEU A 191 -6.63 -1.95 -1.48
C LEU A 191 -6.26 -3.37 -1.04
N TRP A 192 -5.69 -4.17 -1.94
CA TRP A 192 -5.24 -5.53 -1.63
C TRP A 192 -4.13 -5.55 -0.58
N ILE A 193 -3.10 -4.72 -0.76
CA ILE A 193 -1.95 -4.68 0.15
C ILE A 193 -2.34 -4.09 1.50
N ALA A 194 -3.06 -2.96 1.50
CA ALA A 194 -3.52 -2.32 2.73
C ALA A 194 -4.49 -3.22 3.51
N GLY A 195 -5.41 -3.89 2.80
CA GLY A 195 -6.35 -4.85 3.41
C GLY A 195 -5.72 -6.17 3.84
N GLY A 196 -4.61 -6.58 3.22
CA GLY A 196 -3.86 -7.79 3.61
C GLY A 196 -3.05 -7.63 4.89
N LEU A 197 -2.61 -6.42 5.21
CA LEU A 197 -1.82 -6.16 6.41
C LEU A 197 -2.49 -6.56 7.74
N PRO A 198 -3.76 -6.20 8.04
CA PRO A 198 -4.43 -6.64 9.25
C PRO A 198 -4.66 -8.16 9.29
N VAL A 199 -4.75 -8.82 8.13
CA VAL A 199 -4.84 -10.28 8.07
C VAL A 199 -3.56 -10.92 8.59
N ASP A 200 -2.39 -10.40 8.20
CA ASP A 200 -1.09 -10.92 8.66
C ASP A 200 -0.84 -10.63 10.15
N GLN A 201 -1.27 -9.47 10.65
CA GLN A 201 -1.28 -9.18 12.09
C GLN A 201 -2.12 -10.20 12.88
N ASN A 202 -3.31 -10.51 12.39
CA ASN A 202 -4.20 -11.48 13.01
C ASN A 202 -3.63 -12.90 12.96
N LYS A 203 -2.95 -13.29 11.88
CA LYS A 203 -2.23 -14.57 11.79
C LYS A 203 -1.18 -14.69 12.89
N LEU A 204 -0.33 -13.67 13.07
CA LEU A 204 0.67 -13.66 14.15
C LEU A 204 0.02 -13.84 15.52
N LYS A 205 -1.03 -13.05 15.81
CA LYS A 205 -1.77 -13.13 17.08
C LYS A 205 -2.33 -14.53 17.31
N SER A 206 -2.91 -15.14 16.27
CA SER A 206 -3.46 -16.49 16.34
C SER A 206 -2.37 -17.56 16.56
N ALA A 207 -1.22 -17.43 15.90
CA ALA A 207 -0.10 -18.36 16.04
C ALA A 207 0.51 -18.27 17.45
N PHE A 208 0.72 -17.05 17.94
CA PHE A 208 1.22 -16.80 19.30
C PHE A 208 0.28 -17.38 20.36
N CYS A 209 -1.03 -17.13 20.23
CA CYS A 209 -2.04 -17.63 21.15
C CYS A 209 -2.12 -19.17 21.15
N LYS A 210 -2.15 -19.80 19.96
CA LYS A 210 -2.14 -21.26 19.83
C LYS A 210 -0.90 -21.88 20.49
N ARG A 211 0.29 -21.32 20.29
CA ARG A 211 1.54 -21.83 20.88
C ARG A 211 1.61 -21.59 22.39
N GLY A 212 1.18 -20.42 22.87
CA GLY A 212 1.04 -20.14 24.30
C GLY A 212 0.11 -21.14 25.00
N HIS A 213 -1.04 -21.44 24.39
CA HIS A 213 -1.97 -22.47 24.89
C HIS A 213 -1.35 -23.87 24.92
N SER A 214 -0.62 -24.27 23.88
CA SER A 214 0.05 -25.58 23.86
C SER A 214 1.08 -25.71 24.98
N ARG A 215 1.87 -24.66 25.24
CA ARG A 215 2.84 -24.66 26.34
C ARG A 215 2.14 -24.70 27.70
N PHE A 216 1.09 -23.91 27.88
CA PHE A 216 0.31 -23.93 29.11
C PHE A 216 -0.27 -25.33 29.40
N ARG A 217 -0.76 -26.04 28.38
CA ARG A 217 -1.26 -27.43 28.52
C ARG A 217 -0.18 -28.42 28.95
N ILE A 218 1.08 -28.22 28.55
CA ILE A 218 2.20 -29.09 28.93
C ILE A 218 2.67 -28.80 30.35
N ILE A 219 2.69 -27.52 30.75
CA ILE A 219 3.11 -27.12 32.10
C ILE A 219 2.02 -27.45 33.15
N PHE A 220 0.74 -27.38 32.78
CA PHE A 220 -0.41 -27.63 33.66
C PHE A 220 -1.34 -28.73 33.11
N PRO A 221 -0.94 -30.01 33.14
CA PRO A 221 -1.70 -31.11 32.53
C PRO A 221 -2.99 -31.47 33.29
N SER A 222 -3.12 -31.16 34.58
CA SER A 222 -4.13 -31.76 35.48
C SER A 222 -5.28 -30.85 35.93
N ASP A 223 -5.30 -29.56 35.58
CA ASP A 223 -6.24 -28.60 36.21
C ASP A 223 -7.32 -28.10 35.24
N GLU A 224 -8.32 -28.97 34.99
CA GLU A 224 -9.45 -28.70 34.08
C GLU A 224 -10.36 -27.53 34.53
N ARG A 225 -10.34 -27.16 35.82
CA ARG A 225 -11.07 -25.98 36.32
C ARG A 225 -10.34 -24.68 36.00
N CYS A 226 -9.02 -24.67 36.16
CA CYS A 226 -8.17 -23.53 35.79
C CYS A 226 -8.20 -23.27 34.27
N LYS A 227 -8.35 -24.34 33.45
CA LYS A 227 -8.60 -24.24 31.99
C LYS A 227 -9.86 -23.44 31.61
N ARG A 228 -10.90 -23.41 32.45
CA ARG A 228 -12.13 -22.67 32.11
C ARG A 228 -12.09 -21.24 32.62
N GLU A 229 -11.62 -21.01 33.84
CA GLU A 229 -11.61 -19.66 34.41
C GLU A 229 -10.58 -18.72 33.78
N VAL A 230 -9.40 -19.21 33.39
CA VAL A 230 -8.39 -18.35 32.76
C VAL A 230 -8.85 -17.95 31.37
N PHE A 231 -9.30 -18.90 30.53
CA PHE A 231 -9.59 -18.62 29.12
C PHE A 231 -10.93 -17.94 28.84
N ASP A 232 -11.91 -18.05 29.75
CA ASP A 232 -13.20 -17.35 29.62
C ASP A 232 -13.14 -15.91 30.18
N LYS A 233 -12.19 -15.62 31.10
CA LYS A 233 -11.94 -14.25 31.61
C LYS A 233 -10.80 -13.51 30.91
N THR A 234 -9.83 -14.18 30.29
CA THR A 234 -8.71 -13.50 29.61
C THR A 234 -9.06 -13.11 28.17
N VAL A 235 -10.03 -12.22 28.02
CA VAL A 235 -9.76 -11.01 27.23
C VAL A 235 -8.63 -10.29 27.98
N PHE A 236 -7.39 -10.48 27.54
CA PHE A 236 -6.23 -9.65 27.89
C PHE A 236 -6.19 -9.09 29.33
N VAL A 237 -5.84 -9.91 30.33
CA VAL A 237 -5.35 -9.39 31.61
C VAL A 237 -4.18 -10.24 32.09
N LEU A 238 -2.99 -9.97 31.55
CA LEU A 238 -1.75 -10.27 32.26
C LEU A 238 -1.42 -9.01 33.07
N ASN A 239 -2.12 -8.88 34.21
CA ASN A 239 -1.90 -7.79 35.14
C ASN A 239 -0.72 -8.16 36.04
N VAL A 240 0.46 -7.67 35.69
CA VAL A 240 1.37 -7.06 36.66
C VAL A 240 1.89 -5.77 36.03
N GLY A 241 1.16 -4.67 36.25
CA GLY A 241 1.66 -3.31 36.06
C GLY A 241 1.27 -2.60 34.76
N ALA A 242 -0.03 -2.41 34.55
CA ALA A 242 -0.66 -1.31 33.81
C ALA A 242 0.14 -0.55 32.72
N VAL A 243 -0.04 -0.94 31.45
CA VAL A 243 -0.41 0.02 30.38
C VAL A 243 -1.52 -0.61 29.53
N HIS A 244 -2.52 0.22 29.29
CA HIS A 244 -3.90 -0.04 28.91
C HIS A 244 -4.00 -0.41 27.42
N CYS A 245 -4.32 -1.67 27.09
CA CYS A 245 -4.70 -2.05 25.72
C CYS A 245 -6.22 -1.90 25.59
N SER A 246 -6.68 -0.67 25.35
CA SER A 246 -8.07 -0.40 25.01
C SER A 246 -8.27 -0.64 23.52
N THR A 247 -8.87 -1.79 23.18
CA THR A 247 -9.52 -2.00 21.89
C THR A 247 -10.87 -1.28 21.92
N HIS A 248 -10.91 -0.04 21.45
CA HIS A 248 -12.13 0.55 20.89
C HIS A 248 -11.77 1.60 19.83
N LYS A 249 -12.41 1.47 18.66
CA LYS A 249 -12.32 2.26 17.43
C LYS A 249 -11.09 2.02 16.53
N ILE A 250 -11.21 1.04 15.63
CA ILE A 250 -11.13 1.30 14.18
C ILE A 250 -12.14 0.35 13.50
N GLN A 251 -13.40 0.78 13.44
CA GLN A 251 -14.43 0.16 12.60
C GLN A 251 -15.21 1.24 11.83
N SER A 252 -14.55 2.34 11.49
CA SER A 252 -15.12 3.40 10.66
C SER A 252 -14.06 3.89 9.67
N LEU A 253 -13.89 3.15 8.58
CA LEU A 253 -13.55 3.62 7.23
C LEU A 253 -13.22 2.41 6.34
N PHE A 254 -14.21 1.53 6.18
CA PHE A 254 -14.58 0.89 4.92
C PHE A 254 -16.09 0.66 4.97
#